data_AF-A0A353D3K7-F1
#
_entry.id   AF-A0A353D3K7-F1
#
_cell.length_a   1.000
_cell.length_b   1.000
_cell.length_c   1.000
_cell.angle_alpha   90.00
_cell.angle_beta   90.00
_cell.angle_gamma   90.00
#
_symmetry.space_group_name_H-M   'P 1'
#
loop_
_entity.id
_entity.type
_entity.pdbx_description
1 polymer ?
#
loop_
_entity_poly.entity_id
_entity_poly.type
_entity_poly.pdbx_seq_one_letter_code
_entity_poly.pdbx_strand_id
1 'polypeptide(L)'
;VLRDTMAMPITVPISKQKAYAAMNFNTPTSQLETRFTSPFAPPKIDGLITSAGGLPITAGSSIVGGIGVSGAPSGETDEACAEAGLHLINTDIEMAF
;
A
#
# COMPACT_ATOMS: atom_id res chain seq x y z
N VAL A 1 -7.33 -8.29 -6.76
CA VAL A 1 -7.06 -7.06 -7.55
C VAL A 1 -8.39 -6.59 -8.12
N LEU A 2 -8.77 -5.34 -7.85
CA LEU A 2 -10.02 -4.72 -8.32
C LEU A 2 -9.67 -3.42 -9.04
N ARG A 3 -10.43 -3.06 -10.09
CA ARG A 3 -10.29 -1.79 -10.82
C ARG A 3 -11.68 -1.28 -11.19
N ASP A 4 -11.98 -0.04 -10.80
CA ASP A 4 -13.19 0.64 -11.26
C ASP A 4 -13.15 0.87 -12.78
N THR A 5 -14.31 0.82 -13.45
CA THR A 5 -14.40 1.00 -14.91
C THR A 5 -13.89 2.37 -15.39
N MET A 6 -14.05 3.41 -14.58
CA MET A 6 -13.63 4.78 -14.86
C MET A 6 -12.22 5.09 -14.36
N ALA A 7 -11.61 4.22 -13.55
CA ALA A 7 -10.24 4.40 -13.10
C ALA A 7 -9.25 4.23 -14.27
N MET A 8 -8.23 5.09 -14.34
CA MET A 8 -7.18 4.99 -15.35
C MET A 8 -6.48 3.62 -15.31
N PRO A 9 -6.08 3.02 -16.45
CA PRO A 9 -5.42 1.71 -16.46
C PRO A 9 -4.14 1.61 -15.60
N ILE A 10 -3.45 2.74 -15.41
CA ILE A 10 -2.21 2.83 -14.63
C ILE A 10 -2.41 2.66 -13.11
N THR A 11 -3.63 2.79 -12.60
CA THR A 11 -3.88 2.68 -11.15
C THR A 11 -3.65 1.25 -10.64
N VAL A 12 -3.91 0.24 -11.46
CA VAL A 12 -3.69 -1.16 -11.09
C VAL A 12 -2.21 -1.50 -10.85
N PRO A 13 -1.27 -1.19 -11.75
CA PRO A 13 0.15 -1.40 -11.46
C PRO A 13 0.61 -0.54 -10.27
N ILE A 14 0.19 0.72 -10.17
CA ILE A 14 0.62 1.58 -9.04
C ILE A 14 0.15 1.03 -7.69
N SER A 15 -1.13 0.65 -7.57
CA SER A 15 -1.69 0.07 -6.34
C SER A 15 -0.95 -1.21 -5.92
N LYS A 16 -0.60 -2.09 -6.88
CA LYS A 16 0.21 -3.28 -6.60
C LYS A 16 1.60 -2.93 -6.07
N GLN A 17 2.26 -1.92 -6.64
CA GLN A 17 3.60 -1.50 -6.23
C GLN A 17 3.60 -0.84 -4.85
N LYS A 18 2.56 -0.05 -4.52
CA LYS A 18 2.35 0.48 -3.17
C LYS A 18 2.13 -0.64 -2.14
N ALA A 19 1.25 -1.60 -2.44
CA ALA A 19 1.00 -2.75 -1.58
C ALA A 19 2.29 -3.58 -1.34
N TYR A 20 3.05 -3.81 -2.41
CA TYR A 20 4.33 -4.50 -2.35
C TYR A 20 5.35 -3.76 -1.48
N ALA A 21 5.47 -2.43 -1.65
CA ALA A 21 6.35 -1.61 -0.81
C ALA A 21 5.93 -1.67 0.66
N ALA A 22 4.64 -1.49 0.96
CA ALA A 22 4.13 -1.48 2.32
C ALA A 22 4.42 -2.78 3.07
N MET A 23 4.20 -3.91 2.39
CA MET A 23 4.51 -5.26 2.90
C MET A 23 6.02 -5.44 3.17
N ASN A 24 6.88 -5.10 2.20
CA ASN A 24 8.32 -5.35 2.30
C ASN A 24 9.01 -4.47 3.35
N PHE A 25 8.56 -3.24 3.53
CA PHE A 25 9.10 -2.34 4.55
C PHE A 25 8.40 -2.43 5.89
N ASN A 26 7.29 -3.17 5.97
CA ASN A 26 6.40 -3.20 7.13
C ASN A 26 6.01 -1.79 7.59
N THR A 27 5.64 -0.92 6.65
CA THR A 27 5.43 0.50 6.93
C THR A 27 4.43 1.07 5.93
N PRO A 28 3.45 1.88 6.37
CA PRO A 28 2.60 2.66 5.47
C PRO A 28 3.43 3.45 4.46
N THR A 29 3.06 3.42 3.18
CA THR A 29 3.87 4.08 2.15
C THR A 29 3.91 5.59 2.32
N SER A 30 2.90 6.21 2.93
CA SER A 30 2.94 7.64 3.33
C SER A 30 4.17 7.98 4.18
N GLN A 31 4.59 7.08 5.07
CA GLN A 31 5.76 7.28 5.92
C GLN A 31 7.09 7.00 5.21
N LEU A 32 7.05 6.46 3.98
CA LEU A 32 8.23 6.14 3.17
C LEU A 32 8.60 7.26 2.20
N GLU A 33 7.69 8.22 1.93
CA GLU A 33 7.89 9.30 0.96
C GLU A 33 9.16 10.12 1.21
N THR A 34 9.44 10.42 2.48
CA THR A 34 10.60 11.23 2.88
C THR A 34 11.79 10.39 3.35
N ARG A 35 11.63 9.06 3.46
CA ARG A 35 12.64 8.15 4.00
C ARG A 35 13.81 7.92 3.05
N PHE A 36 13.58 8.08 1.76
CA PHE A 36 14.49 7.63 0.71
C PHE A 36 14.93 8.77 -0.20
N THR A 37 15.89 9.56 0.27
CA THR A 37 16.41 10.75 -0.44
C THR A 37 17.70 10.50 -1.23
N SER A 38 18.36 9.36 -1.02
CA SER A 38 19.65 9.02 -1.65
C SER A 38 19.50 8.67 -3.15
N PRO A 39 20.50 8.98 -3.99
CA PRO A 39 20.51 8.63 -5.41
C PRO A 39 20.35 7.14 -5.72
N PHE A 40 20.63 6.24 -4.78
CA PHE A 40 20.50 4.78 -4.93
C PHE A 40 19.50 4.19 -3.94
N ALA A 41 18.52 4.98 -3.52
CA ALA A 41 17.52 4.52 -2.57
C ALA A 41 16.60 3.46 -3.20
N PRO A 42 16.09 2.50 -2.38
CA PRO A 42 15.23 1.41 -2.84
C PRO A 42 14.08 1.80 -3.78
N PRO A 43 13.35 2.93 -3.61
CA PRO A 43 12.21 3.30 -4.48
C PRO A 43 12.56 3.53 -5.95
N LYS A 44 13.85 3.53 -6.31
CA LYS A 44 14.31 3.59 -7.70
C LYS A 44 14.31 2.24 -8.40
N ILE A 45 14.01 1.16 -7.69
CA ILE A 45 13.84 -0.18 -8.24
C ILE A 45 12.46 -0.29 -8.88
N ASP A 46 12.40 -0.91 -10.07
CA ASP A 46 11.13 -1.17 -10.75
C ASP A 46 10.20 -1.99 -9.86
N GLY A 47 8.94 -1.57 -9.79
CA GLY A 47 7.92 -2.26 -9.01
C GLY A 47 7.78 -1.78 -7.56
N LEU A 48 8.46 -0.72 -7.16
CA LEU A 48 8.43 -0.18 -5.80
C LEU A 48 7.97 1.29 -5.79
N ILE A 49 6.77 1.54 -5.28
CA ILE A 49 6.25 2.90 -5.11
C ILE A 49 6.08 3.17 -3.62
N THR A 50 6.67 4.28 -3.17
CA THR A 50 6.64 4.71 -1.77
C THR A 50 5.80 5.98 -1.55
N SER A 51 4.86 6.28 -2.44
CA SER A 51 3.86 7.33 -2.19
C SER A 51 2.66 6.78 -1.42
N ALA A 52 2.01 7.63 -0.64
CA ALA A 52 0.86 7.30 0.21
C ALA A 52 -0.22 6.49 -0.53
N GLY A 53 -0.85 5.55 0.19
CA GLY A 53 -1.89 4.66 -0.37
C GLY A 53 -1.60 3.16 -0.26
N GLY A 54 -0.49 2.76 0.35
CA GLY A 54 -0.16 1.36 0.64
C GLY A 54 -0.03 1.13 2.14
N LEU A 55 -0.64 0.06 2.66
CA LEU A 55 -0.56 -0.33 4.07
C LEU A 55 -0.11 -1.79 4.20
N PRO A 56 0.75 -2.11 5.19
CA PRO A 56 1.02 -3.49 5.54
C PRO A 56 -0.23 -4.12 6.17
N ILE A 57 -0.42 -5.42 5.93
CA ILE A 57 -1.42 -6.23 6.62
C ILE A 57 -0.68 -7.09 7.63
N THR A 58 -1.02 -6.94 8.91
CA THR A 58 -0.40 -7.66 10.03
C THR A 58 -1.42 -8.51 10.75
N ALA A 59 -0.98 -9.64 11.28
CA ALA A 59 -1.70 -10.47 12.23
C ALA A 59 -0.79 -10.65 13.45
N GLY A 60 -1.14 -10.04 14.58
CA GLY A 60 -0.24 -9.94 15.74
C GLY A 60 1.10 -9.31 15.39
N SER A 61 2.21 -10.05 15.54
CA SER A 61 3.57 -9.60 15.22
C SER A 61 4.06 -9.98 13.82
N SER A 62 3.24 -10.67 13.03
CA SER A 62 3.61 -11.17 11.70
C SER A 62 2.99 -10.34 10.59
N ILE A 63 3.76 -10.10 9.53
CA ILE A 63 3.28 -9.48 8.30
C ILE A 63 2.73 -10.58 7.41
N VAL A 64 1.46 -10.47 7.02
CA VAL A 64 0.76 -11.46 6.20
C VAL A 64 0.47 -10.95 4.79
N GLY A 65 0.59 -9.64 4.55
CA GLY A 65 0.25 -9.06 3.26
C GLY A 65 0.49 -7.56 3.16
N GLY A 66 -0.02 -6.99 2.07
CA GLY A 66 -0.11 -5.55 1.86
C GLY A 66 -1.37 -5.21 1.07
N ILE A 67 -2.01 -4.10 1.41
CA ILE A 67 -3.10 -3.50 0.64
C ILE A 67 -2.57 -2.23 -0.01
N GLY A 68 -3.02 -1.94 -1.23
CA GLY A 68 -2.62 -0.73 -1.95
C GLY A 68 -3.77 -0.20 -2.79
N VAL A 69 -3.92 1.12 -2.78
CA VAL A 69 -4.95 1.85 -3.50
C VAL A 69 -4.28 2.93 -4.36
N SER A 70 -4.85 3.15 -5.54
CA SER A 70 -4.41 4.19 -6.45
C SER A 70 -5.59 4.67 -7.29
N GLY A 71 -5.66 5.99 -7.51
CA GLY A 71 -6.60 6.60 -8.44
C GLY A 71 -7.34 7.79 -7.87
N ALA A 72 -7.22 8.05 -6.56
CA ALA A 72 -7.73 9.27 -5.97
C ALA A 72 -6.90 10.51 -6.37
N PRO A 73 -7.42 11.74 -6.17
CA PRO A 73 -6.68 12.97 -6.43
C PRO A 73 -5.40 13.12 -5.58
N SER A 74 -5.30 12.42 -4.45
CA SER A 74 -4.14 12.45 -3.55
C SER A 74 -3.85 11.07 -2.96
N GLY A 75 -2.60 10.82 -2.58
CA GLY A 75 -2.18 9.55 -1.98
C GLY A 75 -2.76 9.33 -0.59
N GLU A 76 -3.02 10.40 0.17
CA GLU A 76 -3.70 10.34 1.47
C GLU A 76 -5.14 9.86 1.31
N THR A 77 -5.81 10.25 0.22
CA THR A 77 -7.15 9.75 -0.10
C THR A 77 -7.10 8.27 -0.48
N ASP A 78 -6.09 7.85 -1.25
CA ASP A 78 -5.84 6.42 -1.50
C ASP A 78 -5.61 5.67 -0.18
N GLU A 79 -4.84 6.23 0.75
CA GLU A 79 -4.51 5.60 2.03
C GLU A 79 -5.73 5.46 2.93
N ALA A 80 -6.56 6.50 3.04
CA ALA A 80 -7.82 6.42 3.79
C ALA A 80 -8.75 5.31 3.24
N CYS A 81 -8.79 5.12 1.91
CA CYS A 81 -9.51 3.99 1.32
C CYS A 81 -8.89 2.63 1.68
N ALA A 82 -7.57 2.54 1.71
CA ALA A 82 -6.86 1.33 2.13
C ALA A 82 -7.12 1.02 3.61
N GLU A 83 -7.11 2.02 4.49
CA GLU A 83 -7.41 1.90 5.92
C GLU A 83 -8.84 1.40 6.13
N ALA A 84 -9.81 1.98 5.43
CA ALA A 84 -11.21 1.57 5.50
C ALA A 84 -11.38 0.10 5.08
N GLY A 85 -10.70 -0.33 4.00
CA GLY A 85 -10.71 -1.72 3.55
C GLY A 85 -10.07 -2.68 4.55
N LEU A 86 -8.92 -2.30 5.12
CA LEU A 86 -8.21 -3.10 6.12
C LEU A 86 -9.02 -3.24 7.42
N HIS A 87 -9.67 -2.17 7.86
CA HIS A 87 -10.49 -2.16 9.08
C HIS A 87 -11.61 -3.21 9.03
N LEU A 88 -12.23 -3.41 7.86
CA LEU A 88 -13.32 -4.37 7.68
C LEU A 88 -12.89 -5.84 7.85
N ILE A 89 -11.62 -6.16 7.57
CA ILE A 89 -11.10 -7.52 7.59
C ILE A 89 -10.16 -7.78 8.78
N ASN A 90 -9.86 -6.77 9.59
CA ASN A 90 -8.86 -6.85 10.66
C ASN A 90 -9.20 -7.96 11.67
N THR A 91 -10.48 -8.06 12.05
CA THR A 91 -10.96 -9.10 12.98
C THR A 91 -10.77 -10.50 12.39
N ASP A 92 -11.07 -10.68 11.11
CA ASP A 92 -10.93 -11.99 10.43
C ASP A 92 -9.47 -12.40 10.32
N ILE A 93 -8.57 -11.44 10.08
CA ILE A 93 -7.13 -11.67 10.04
C ILE A 93 -6.63 -12.10 11.43
N GLU A 94 -6.98 -11.38 12.49
CA GLU A 94 -6.52 -11.69 13.85
C GLU A 94 -7.05 -13.04 14.37
N MET A 95 -8.22 -13.50 13.92
CA MET A 95 -8.75 -14.82 14.30
C MET A 95 -8.16 -15.99 13.51
N ALA A 96 -7.52 -15.72 12.36
CA ALA A 96 -6.95 -16.75 11.49
C ALA A 96 -5.53 -17.18 11.91
N PHE A 97 -4.89 -16.44 12.82
CA PHE A 97 -3.51 -16.63 13.29
C PHE A 97 -3.44 -16.69 14.82
#